data_AF-A0A1G2QGX3-F1
#
_entry.id   AF-A0A1G2QGX3-F1
#
_cell.length_a   1.000
_cell.length_b   1.000
_cell.length_c   1.000
_cell.angle_alpha   90.00
_cell.angle_beta   90.00
_cell.angle_gamma   90.00
#
_symmetry.space_group_name_H-M   'P 1'
#
loop_
_entity.id
_entity.type
_entity.pdbx_description
1 polymer ?
#
loop_
_entity_poly.entity_id
_entity_poly.type
_entity_poly.pdbx_seq_one_letter_code
_entity_poly.pdbx_strand_id
1 'polypeptide(L)'
;MTKYFITIFTLLALVALVPSPVRAQSSSDLARQLEEITKLVRLLEEQVEDRNRAGMVSGPVISFMANDLECLKLDTTLRYGLADSSTETLGITALQEFLTNTGDYTYPSPTGYFGVATREAVVRFQNRMGIVPSAGLGVVEATTADRIEMVSCAETGSLSISPSFLASGQVGQAYSNQLVLNNLAGTNSGVSWQVVAGSLPRGLTLTSTGQISGRPVAAGVYELKIRALSTSNYLPLVDRQYQLIVNDADGMLFGA
;
A
#
# COMPACT_ATOMS: atom_id res chain seq x y z
N MET A 1 81.47 34.91 11.40
CA MET A 1 81.31 33.48 11.67
C MET A 1 80.68 33.26 13.05
N THR A 2 79.37 33.50 13.22
CA THR A 2 78.61 33.05 14.42
C THR A 2 77.08 33.23 14.25
N LYS A 3 76.55 32.91 13.07
CA LYS A 3 75.14 32.57 12.88
C LYS A 3 75.11 31.04 12.81
N TYR A 4 74.20 30.34 13.50
CA TYR A 4 74.01 28.87 13.60
C TYR A 4 74.24 28.17 14.96
N PHE A 5 74.31 28.88 16.10
CA PHE A 5 74.34 28.20 17.42
C PHE A 5 73.19 28.56 18.38
N ILE A 6 72.20 29.35 17.94
CA ILE A 6 71.06 29.79 18.76
C ILE A 6 69.72 29.38 18.11
N THR A 7 69.66 28.17 17.56
CA THR A 7 68.43 27.61 16.95
C THR A 7 68.06 26.23 17.47
N ILE A 8 68.71 25.70 18.51
CA ILE A 8 68.44 24.33 19.01
C ILE A 8 68.02 24.25 20.49
N PHE A 9 68.01 25.36 21.26
CA PHE A 9 67.69 25.29 22.70
C PHE A 9 66.46 26.06 23.18
N THR A 10 65.65 26.62 22.27
CA THR A 10 64.36 27.26 22.63
C THR A 10 63.20 26.62 21.87
N LEU A 11 63.21 25.29 21.74
CA LEU A 11 62.09 24.49 21.25
C LEU A 11 61.46 23.62 22.36
N LEU A 12 61.65 24.00 23.63
CA LEU A 12 61.21 23.19 24.75
C LEU A 12 60.71 24.00 25.95
N ALA A 13 59.86 25.02 25.72
CA ALA A 13 59.02 25.61 26.76
C ALA A 13 58.07 26.67 26.17
N LEU A 14 56.98 26.29 25.50
CA LEU A 14 55.67 26.96 25.63
C LEU A 14 54.56 26.32 24.77
N VAL A 15 54.33 25.01 24.91
CA VAL A 15 53.03 24.40 24.53
C VAL A 15 52.54 23.61 25.74
N ALA A 16 52.10 24.33 26.75
CA ALA A 16 51.42 23.78 27.91
C ALA A 16 50.35 24.78 28.34
N LEU A 17 49.22 24.74 27.63
CA LEU A 17 47.90 25.35 27.90
C LEU A 17 47.10 24.97 26.63
N VAL A 18 46.55 23.77 26.46
CA VAL A 18 45.48 23.14 27.25
C VAL A 18 45.48 21.63 26.98
N PRO A 19 45.54 20.74 28.00
CA PRO A 19 45.05 19.38 27.85
C PRO A 19 43.73 19.24 28.61
N SER A 20 42.63 19.17 27.86
CA SER A 20 41.43 18.47 28.31
C SER A 20 41.81 17.04 28.71
N PRO A 21 41.35 16.50 29.85
CA PRO A 21 41.60 15.10 30.17
C PRO A 21 40.75 14.23 29.23
N VAL A 22 41.32 13.83 28.09
CA VAL A 22 40.97 12.54 27.50
C VAL A 22 41.45 11.52 28.52
N ARG A 23 40.51 10.97 29.28
CA ARG A 23 40.78 9.91 30.23
C ARG A 23 41.33 8.73 29.41
N ALA A 24 42.63 8.51 29.47
CA ALA A 24 43.26 7.33 28.92
C ALA A 24 42.64 6.11 29.63
N GLN A 25 41.77 5.38 28.93
CA GLN A 25 41.28 4.08 29.41
C GLN A 25 42.50 3.17 29.56
N SER A 26 42.65 2.56 30.74
CA SER A 26 43.71 1.59 31.01
C SER A 26 43.57 0.41 30.04
N SER A 27 44.68 -0.21 29.61
CA SER A 27 44.63 -1.46 28.82
C SER A 27 43.86 -2.56 29.53
N SER A 28 43.80 -2.52 30.87
CA SER A 28 42.97 -3.41 31.68
C SER A 28 41.46 -3.12 31.56
N ASP A 29 41.07 -1.86 31.37
CA ASP A 29 39.67 -1.47 31.19
C ASP A 29 39.19 -1.82 29.78
N LEU A 30 40.05 -1.62 28.78
CA LEU A 30 39.76 -2.03 27.41
C LEU A 30 39.65 -3.56 27.29
N ALA A 31 40.52 -4.31 27.97
CA ALA A 31 40.44 -5.78 28.01
C ALA A 31 39.14 -6.26 28.68
N ARG A 32 38.72 -5.62 29.79
CA ARG A 32 37.43 -5.93 30.45
C ARG A 32 36.24 -5.58 29.57
N GLN A 33 36.29 -4.45 28.86
CA GLN A 33 35.24 -4.07 27.90
C GLN A 33 35.17 -5.05 26.73
N LEU A 34 36.32 -5.51 26.22
CA LEU A 34 36.35 -6.51 25.15
C LEU A 34 35.76 -7.84 25.60
N GLU A 35 36.01 -8.25 26.84
CA GLU A 35 35.47 -9.49 27.40
C GLU A 35 33.95 -9.43 27.62
N GLU A 36 33.44 -8.29 28.09
CA GLU A 36 32.00 -8.01 28.17
C GLU A 36 31.32 -8.02 26.80
N ILE A 37 31.92 -7.33 25.82
CA ILE A 37 31.39 -7.30 24.44
C ILE A 37 31.42 -8.70 23.82
N THR A 38 32.47 -9.48 24.07
CA THR A 38 32.57 -10.85 23.54
C THR A 38 31.52 -11.78 24.17
N LYS A 39 31.21 -11.61 25.45
CA LYS A 39 30.10 -12.32 26.10
C LYS A 39 28.75 -11.93 25.51
N LEU A 40 28.53 -10.63 25.24
CA LEU A 40 27.29 -10.14 24.64
C LEU A 40 27.10 -10.64 23.21
N VAL A 41 28.15 -10.65 22.39
CA VAL A 41 28.10 -11.16 21.02
C VAL A 41 27.77 -12.65 21.03
N ARG A 42 28.38 -13.43 21.92
CA ARG A 42 28.09 -14.87 22.04
C ARG A 42 26.67 -15.16 22.49
N LEU A 43 26.12 -14.36 23.41
CA LEU A 43 24.72 -14.45 23.82
C LEU A 43 23.75 -14.06 22.70
N LEU A 44 24.12 -13.07 21.88
CA LEU A 44 23.34 -12.69 20.70
C LEU A 44 23.36 -13.79 19.64
N GLU A 45 24.51 -14.41 19.39
CA GLU A 45 24.63 -15.54 18.47
C GLU A 45 23.77 -16.73 18.93
N GLU A 46 23.77 -17.04 20.23
CA GLU A 46 22.92 -18.08 20.81
C GLU A 46 21.43 -17.74 20.69
N GLN A 47 21.03 -16.49 20.93
CA GLN A 47 19.65 -16.03 20.72
C GLN A 47 19.21 -16.05 19.25
N VAL A 48 20.12 -15.81 18.31
CA VAL A 48 19.84 -15.88 16.87
C VAL A 48 19.67 -17.34 16.43
N GLU A 49 20.44 -18.27 16.98
CA GLU A 49 20.34 -19.70 16.67
C GLU A 49 19.08 -20.34 17.28
N ASP A 50 18.68 -19.93 18.48
CA ASP A 50 17.40 -20.31 19.09
C ASP A 50 16.20 -19.77 18.29
N ARG A 51 16.28 -18.54 17.74
CA ARG A 51 15.28 -18.03 16.79
C ARG A 51 15.18 -18.87 15.53
N ASN A 52 16.31 -19.36 15.01
CA ASN A 52 16.33 -20.17 13.79
C ASN A 52 15.84 -21.62 14.04
N ARG A 53 16.08 -22.18 15.24
CA ARG A 53 15.63 -23.51 15.63
C ARG A 53 14.13 -23.58 15.95
N ALA A 54 13.51 -22.45 16.32
CA ALA A 54 12.05 -22.33 16.46
C ALA A 54 11.29 -22.38 15.11
N GLY A 55 11.99 -22.35 13.97
CA GLY A 55 11.55 -22.83 12.66
C GLY A 55 10.33 -22.18 12.02
N MET A 56 10.54 -21.37 10.97
CA MET A 56 9.90 -21.64 9.67
C MET A 56 10.60 -20.90 8.52
N VAL A 57 10.96 -21.65 7.48
CA VAL A 57 11.33 -21.18 6.15
C VAL A 57 10.06 -20.69 5.46
N SER A 58 10.02 -19.42 5.01
CA SER A 58 9.31 -18.89 3.82
C SER A 58 8.80 -17.46 4.02
N GLY A 59 9.59 -16.44 3.69
CA GLY A 59 9.12 -15.05 3.53
C GLY A 59 8.45 -14.44 4.77
N PRO A 60 7.93 -13.21 4.68
CA PRO A 60 7.11 -12.66 5.75
C PRO A 60 5.76 -13.38 5.73
N VAL A 61 5.64 -14.47 6.49
CA VAL A 61 4.32 -15.00 6.83
C VAL A 61 3.77 -14.10 7.92
N ILE A 62 2.76 -13.33 7.53
CA ILE A 62 1.94 -12.49 8.40
C ILE A 62 1.44 -13.38 9.56
N SER A 63 1.90 -13.11 10.78
CA SER A 63 1.26 -13.61 12.00
C SER A 63 0.67 -12.43 12.74
N PHE A 64 -0.40 -11.89 12.17
CA PHE A 64 -1.52 -11.50 13.00
C PHE A 64 -2.37 -12.75 13.16
N MET A 65 -3.04 -12.86 14.30
CA MET A 65 -4.14 -13.78 14.48
C MET A 65 -5.22 -13.43 13.44
N ALA A 66 -5.05 -13.92 12.22
CA ALA A 66 -6.00 -13.87 11.14
C ALA A 66 -7.06 -14.94 11.42
N ASN A 67 -7.85 -14.71 12.45
CA ASN A 67 -9.23 -15.11 12.38
C ASN A 67 -9.96 -13.91 11.80
N ASP A 68 -10.48 -14.15 10.60
CA ASP A 68 -11.19 -13.24 9.70
C ASP A 68 -10.32 -12.49 8.69
N LEU A 69 -10.66 -12.69 7.42
CA LEU A 69 -10.28 -11.90 6.25
C LEU A 69 -10.88 -10.48 6.37
N GLU A 70 -10.67 -9.80 7.49
CA GLU A 70 -11.17 -8.46 7.69
C GLU A 70 -10.16 -7.45 7.16
N CYS A 71 -10.58 -6.75 6.12
CA CYS A 71 -9.86 -5.63 5.56
C CYS A 71 -9.60 -4.55 6.63
N LEU A 72 -8.53 -3.78 6.46
CA LEU A 72 -8.20 -2.68 7.35
C LEU A 72 -9.25 -1.57 7.21
N LYS A 73 -10.16 -1.47 8.18
CA LYS A 73 -11.13 -0.38 8.29
C LYS A 73 -10.60 0.73 9.18
N LEU A 74 -10.58 1.95 8.65
CA LEU A 74 -10.21 3.16 9.38
C LEU A 74 -11.43 4.09 9.40
N ASP A 75 -12.21 4.03 10.47
CA ASP A 75 -13.43 4.83 10.65
C ASP A 75 -13.14 6.27 11.11
N THR A 76 -11.97 6.48 11.71
CA THR A 76 -11.55 7.74 12.29
C THR A 76 -10.56 8.46 11.37
N THR A 77 -10.69 9.79 11.27
CA THR A 77 -9.74 10.59 10.51
C THR A 77 -8.38 10.65 11.22
N LEU A 78 -7.37 10.04 10.63
CA LEU A 78 -6.02 10.01 11.19
C LEU A 78 -5.16 11.15 10.64
N ARG A 79 -4.47 11.85 11.54
CA ARG A 79 -3.64 13.01 11.21
C ARG A 79 -2.42 13.08 12.11
N TYR A 80 -1.47 13.93 11.72
CA TYR A 80 -0.25 14.18 12.48
C TYR A 80 -0.54 14.52 13.94
N GLY A 81 0.21 13.87 14.85
CA GLY A 81 0.14 14.07 16.29
C GLY A 81 -0.78 13.10 17.05
N LEU A 82 -1.56 12.26 16.36
CA LEU A 82 -2.34 11.21 17.01
C LEU A 82 -1.45 10.01 17.40
N ALA A 83 -1.84 9.28 18.45
CA ALA A 83 -1.18 8.06 18.90
C ALA A 83 -2.22 7.04 19.33
N ASP A 84 -1.97 5.76 19.03
CA ASP A 84 -2.72 4.66 19.65
C ASP A 84 -2.36 4.63 21.14
N SER A 85 -3.37 4.44 21.98
CA SER A 85 -3.20 4.27 23.42
C SER A 85 -3.63 2.89 23.85
N SER A 86 -3.30 2.49 25.08
CA SER A 86 -3.79 1.23 25.65
C SER A 86 -5.31 1.20 25.86
N THR A 87 -5.99 2.36 25.78
CA THR A 87 -7.43 2.52 26.05
C THR A 87 -8.26 2.84 24.80
N GLU A 88 -7.61 3.30 23.73
CA GLU A 88 -8.25 3.70 22.46
C GLU A 88 -7.26 3.41 21.33
N THR A 89 -7.57 2.39 20.53
CA THR A 89 -6.83 2.04 19.32
C THR A 89 -7.48 2.77 18.16
N LEU A 90 -6.81 3.81 17.65
CA LEU A 90 -7.29 4.59 16.51
C LEU A 90 -6.95 3.92 15.18
N GLY A 91 -6.17 2.84 15.20
CA GLY A 91 -5.75 2.08 14.03
C GLY A 91 -4.46 2.60 13.40
N ILE A 92 -3.66 3.41 14.11
CA ILE A 92 -2.41 3.98 13.57
C ILE A 92 -1.36 2.89 13.36
N THR A 93 -1.28 1.92 14.28
CA THR A 93 -0.37 0.78 14.18
C THR A 93 -0.73 -0.07 12.97
N ALA A 94 -2.02 -0.39 12.79
CA ALA A 94 -2.50 -1.14 11.64
C ALA A 94 -2.30 -0.39 10.31
N LEU A 95 -2.49 0.94 10.31
CA LEU A 95 -2.13 1.80 9.17
C LEU A 95 -0.63 1.70 8.83
N GLN A 96 0.25 1.79 9.83
CA GLN A 96 1.69 1.70 9.62
C GLN A 96 2.10 0.32 9.10
N GLU A 97 1.48 -0.76 9.57
CA GLU A 97 1.69 -2.11 9.07
C GLU A 97 1.25 -2.23 7.61
N PHE A 98 0.06 -1.73 7.27
CA PHE A 98 -0.42 -1.67 5.89
C PHE A 98 0.54 -0.89 4.98
N LEU A 99 0.98 0.30 5.41
CA LEU A 99 1.92 1.12 4.65
C LEU A 99 3.30 0.46 4.54
N THR A 100 3.70 -0.35 5.52
CA THR A 100 4.94 -1.15 5.46
C THR A 100 4.81 -2.25 4.42
N ASN A 101 3.70 -3.00 4.46
CA ASN A 101 3.43 -4.11 3.53
C ASN A 101 3.29 -3.64 2.08
N THR A 102 2.76 -2.43 1.89
CA THR A 102 2.65 -1.80 0.57
C THR A 102 3.92 -1.04 0.14
N GLY A 103 4.95 -1.02 0.98
CA GLY A 103 6.25 -0.41 0.68
C GLY A 103 6.29 1.11 0.75
N ASP A 104 5.26 1.77 1.28
CA ASP A 104 5.20 3.22 1.42
C ASP A 104 5.87 3.72 2.71
N TYR A 105 5.86 2.89 3.76
CA TYR A 105 6.45 3.20 5.07
C TYR A 105 7.90 2.70 5.16
N THR A 106 8.83 3.64 5.27
CA THR A 106 10.29 3.37 5.28
C THR A 106 10.90 3.31 6.68
N TYR A 107 10.09 3.42 7.73
CA TYR A 107 10.58 3.35 9.10
C TYR A 107 10.66 1.89 9.58
N PRO A 108 11.65 1.50 10.39
CA PRO A 108 11.92 0.08 10.69
C PRO A 108 10.79 -0.68 11.37
N SER A 109 9.91 0.02 12.10
CA SER A 109 8.80 -0.61 12.81
C SER A 109 7.61 0.35 12.98
N PRO A 110 6.37 -0.17 13.01
CA PRO A 110 5.21 0.57 13.51
C PRO A 110 5.46 1.09 14.92
N THR A 111 5.12 2.34 15.16
CA THR A 111 5.31 3.02 16.45
C THR A 111 3.99 3.27 17.18
N GLY A 112 2.85 3.08 16.50
CA GLY A 112 1.55 3.51 16.98
C GLY A 112 1.38 5.03 17.01
N TYR A 113 2.37 5.81 16.55
CA TYR A 113 2.34 7.27 16.53
C TYR A 113 2.28 7.82 15.10
N PHE A 114 1.35 8.73 14.84
CA PHE A 114 1.24 9.44 13.56
C PHE A 114 2.22 10.62 13.53
N GLY A 115 3.50 10.30 13.33
CA GLY A 115 4.58 11.27 13.18
C GLY A 115 4.86 11.68 11.74
N VAL A 116 6.03 12.30 11.52
CA VAL A 116 6.48 12.74 10.19
C VAL A 116 6.62 11.56 9.23
N ALA A 117 7.19 10.45 9.69
CA ALA A 117 7.36 9.24 8.89
C ALA A 117 6.02 8.66 8.42
N THR A 118 5.04 8.53 9.31
CA THR A 118 3.68 8.06 8.97
C THR A 118 3.00 9.01 8.00
N ARG A 119 3.10 10.32 8.24
CA ARG A 119 2.56 11.33 7.32
C ARG A 119 3.16 11.20 5.93
N GLU A 120 4.48 11.12 5.79
CA GLU A 120 5.15 10.96 4.51
C GLU A 120 4.75 9.66 3.79
N ALA A 121 4.62 8.56 4.53
CA ALA A 121 4.15 7.30 3.97
C ALA A 121 2.71 7.41 3.43
N VAL A 122 1.83 8.08 4.18
CA VAL A 122 0.46 8.37 3.71
C VAL A 122 0.49 9.25 2.45
N VAL A 123 1.36 10.27 2.38
CA VAL A 123 1.54 11.09 1.18
C VAL A 123 2.00 10.25 -0.01
N ARG A 124 2.97 9.34 0.19
CA ARG A 124 3.44 8.43 -0.86
C ARG A 124 2.32 7.53 -1.36
N PHE A 125 1.57 6.92 -0.45
CA PHE A 125 0.41 6.10 -0.79
C PHE A 125 -0.63 6.90 -1.58
N GLN A 126 -0.99 8.11 -1.10
CA GLN A 126 -1.95 8.98 -1.76
C GLN A 126 -1.50 9.37 -3.18
N ASN A 127 -0.24 9.77 -3.34
CA ASN A 127 0.31 10.09 -4.66
C ASN A 127 0.31 8.87 -5.60
N ARG A 128 0.70 7.69 -5.11
CA ARG A 128 0.68 6.44 -5.88
C ARG A 128 -0.73 6.07 -6.33
N MET A 129 -1.72 6.27 -5.46
CA MET A 129 -3.12 5.94 -5.74
C MET A 129 -3.89 7.06 -6.45
N GLY A 130 -3.28 8.23 -6.67
CA GLY A 130 -3.90 9.39 -7.30
C GLY A 130 -4.98 10.06 -6.44
N ILE A 131 -4.81 10.05 -5.12
CA ILE A 131 -5.79 10.56 -4.15
C ILE A 131 -5.43 11.97 -3.71
N VAL A 132 -6.40 12.87 -3.74
CA VAL A 132 -6.28 14.22 -3.17
C VAL A 132 -7.37 14.40 -2.11
N PRO A 133 -7.04 14.31 -0.81
CA PRO A 133 -7.99 14.53 0.28
C PRO A 133 -8.43 16.00 0.36
N SER A 134 -9.56 16.25 1.03
CA SER A 134 -10.10 17.61 1.18
C SER A 134 -9.24 18.45 2.13
N ALA A 135 -8.70 17.86 3.20
CA ALA A 135 -7.75 18.52 4.10
C ALA A 135 -6.30 18.56 3.57
N GLY A 136 -6.04 18.08 2.35
CA GLY A 136 -4.71 18.00 1.76
C GLY A 136 -3.93 16.73 2.09
N LEU A 137 -2.74 16.60 1.48
CA LEU A 137 -1.94 15.37 1.54
C LEU A 137 -1.36 15.10 2.94
N GLY A 138 -1.29 13.82 3.29
CA GLY A 138 -0.75 13.34 4.58
C GLY A 138 -1.78 13.23 5.70
N VAL A 139 -3.06 13.43 5.40
CA VAL A 139 -4.20 13.16 6.30
C VAL A 139 -4.95 11.95 5.77
N VAL A 140 -5.30 11.00 6.65
CA VAL A 140 -6.16 9.87 6.32
C VAL A 140 -7.60 10.26 6.65
N GLU A 141 -8.26 10.90 5.71
CA GLU A 141 -9.72 11.12 5.73
C GLU A 141 -10.45 9.92 5.14
N ALA A 142 -11.80 9.96 5.14
CA ALA A 142 -12.66 8.93 4.55
C ALA A 142 -12.17 8.46 3.16
N THR A 143 -11.87 9.39 2.24
CA THR A 143 -11.38 9.04 0.89
C THR A 143 -10.10 8.19 0.90
N THR A 144 -9.18 8.47 1.82
CA THR A 144 -7.92 7.73 1.94
C THR A 144 -8.15 6.42 2.68
N ALA A 145 -8.95 6.44 3.74
CA ALA A 145 -9.36 5.27 4.50
C ALA A 145 -10.06 4.22 3.61
N ASP A 146 -11.03 4.64 2.79
CA ASP A 146 -11.74 3.77 1.83
C ASP A 146 -10.76 3.08 0.87
N ARG A 147 -9.74 3.81 0.40
CA ARG A 147 -8.74 3.23 -0.50
C ARG A 147 -7.84 2.25 0.24
N ILE A 148 -7.44 2.57 1.47
CA ILE A 148 -6.65 1.68 2.30
C ILE A 148 -7.42 0.40 2.56
N GLU A 149 -8.70 0.50 2.94
CA GLU A 149 -9.59 -0.64 3.09
C GLU A 149 -9.61 -1.46 1.80
N MET A 150 -9.90 -0.83 0.66
CA MET A 150 -9.93 -1.49 -0.65
C MET A 150 -8.61 -2.19 -1.04
N VAL A 151 -7.45 -1.59 -0.77
CA VAL A 151 -6.13 -2.17 -1.12
C VAL A 151 -5.72 -3.23 -0.10
N SER A 152 -6.05 -3.05 1.18
CA SER A 152 -5.80 -4.04 2.23
C SER A 152 -6.66 -5.28 2.03
N CYS A 153 -7.85 -5.08 1.45
CA CYS A 153 -8.69 -6.14 0.97
C CYS A 153 -8.06 -6.81 -0.25
N ALA A 154 -7.61 -6.07 -1.27
CA ALA A 154 -7.20 -6.69 -2.53
C ALA A 154 -6.22 -7.86 -2.32
N GLU A 155 -6.66 -9.08 -2.66
CA GLU A 155 -5.75 -10.22 -2.78
C GLU A 155 -4.65 -9.80 -3.75
N THR A 156 -3.41 -10.18 -3.48
CA THR A 156 -2.15 -9.66 -4.08
C THR A 156 -2.03 -9.72 -5.62
N GLY A 157 -3.10 -10.01 -6.35
CA GLY A 157 -3.25 -9.88 -7.78
C GLY A 157 -3.76 -8.51 -8.25
N SER A 158 -3.40 -8.15 -9.48
CA SER A 158 -3.93 -6.95 -10.14
C SER A 158 -5.45 -7.01 -10.27
N LEU A 159 -6.13 -5.91 -9.95
CA LEU A 159 -7.57 -5.76 -10.16
C LEU A 159 -7.94 -6.03 -11.62
N SER A 160 -8.98 -6.83 -11.85
CA SER A 160 -9.43 -7.16 -13.20
C SER A 160 -10.95 -7.29 -13.29
N ILE A 161 -11.54 -6.89 -14.41
CA ILE A 161 -12.99 -7.01 -14.65
C ILE A 161 -13.28 -8.34 -15.36
N SER A 162 -14.23 -9.10 -14.84
CA SER A 162 -14.81 -10.32 -15.43
C SER A 162 -16.27 -10.08 -15.85
N PRO A 163 -16.79 -10.72 -16.92
CA PRO A 163 -16.08 -11.59 -17.85
C PRO A 163 -15.08 -10.84 -18.73
N SER A 164 -14.16 -11.56 -19.38
CA SER A 164 -13.13 -10.95 -20.21
C SER A 164 -13.64 -10.42 -21.55
N PHE A 165 -14.77 -10.97 -22.01
CA PHE A 165 -15.53 -10.57 -23.19
C PHE A 165 -17.03 -10.65 -22.86
N LEU A 166 -17.84 -9.89 -23.59
CA LEU A 166 -19.30 -9.97 -23.49
C LEU A 166 -19.82 -10.99 -24.50
N ALA A 167 -20.73 -11.86 -24.08
CA ALA A 167 -21.41 -12.75 -25.00
C ALA A 167 -22.21 -11.94 -26.04
N SER A 168 -22.36 -12.45 -27.25
CA SER A 168 -23.17 -11.80 -28.28
C SER A 168 -24.65 -11.77 -27.88
N GLY A 169 -25.32 -10.66 -28.14
CA GLY A 169 -26.78 -10.53 -28.02
C GLY A 169 -27.48 -10.82 -29.35
N GLN A 170 -28.81 -10.78 -29.33
CA GLN A 170 -29.66 -10.89 -30.52
C GLN A 170 -30.80 -9.88 -30.42
N VAL A 171 -31.16 -9.23 -31.53
CA VAL A 171 -32.23 -8.24 -31.56
C VAL A 171 -33.53 -8.84 -31.02
N GLY A 172 -34.18 -8.11 -30.12
CA GLY A 172 -35.46 -8.48 -29.50
C GLY A 172 -35.37 -9.54 -28.39
N GLN A 173 -34.23 -10.23 -28.26
CA GLN A 173 -34.02 -11.24 -27.22
C GLN A 173 -33.55 -10.62 -25.90
N ALA A 174 -33.91 -11.26 -24.78
CA ALA A 174 -33.42 -10.85 -23.48
C ALA A 174 -31.90 -11.08 -23.38
N TYR A 175 -31.19 -10.05 -22.92
CA TYR A 175 -29.77 -10.08 -22.69
C TYR A 175 -29.48 -9.80 -21.22
N SER A 176 -28.56 -10.56 -20.62
CA SER A 176 -28.12 -10.37 -19.25
C SER A 176 -26.66 -10.81 -19.10
N ASN A 177 -25.79 -9.89 -18.69
CA ASN A 177 -24.40 -10.17 -18.32
C ASN A 177 -24.02 -9.40 -17.05
N GLN A 178 -23.52 -10.12 -16.06
CA GLN A 178 -23.06 -9.54 -14.80
C GLN A 178 -21.54 -9.29 -14.86
N LEU A 179 -21.14 -8.06 -14.57
CA LEU A 179 -19.74 -7.70 -14.38
C LEU A 179 -19.31 -7.95 -12.93
N VAL A 180 -18.08 -8.40 -12.75
CA VAL A 180 -17.48 -8.66 -11.44
C VAL A 180 -16.08 -8.07 -11.44
N LEU A 181 -15.71 -7.44 -10.32
CA LEU A 181 -14.33 -7.01 -10.10
C LEU A 181 -13.61 -8.11 -9.32
N ASN A 182 -12.61 -8.72 -9.94
CA ASN A 182 -11.79 -9.74 -9.32
C ASN A 182 -10.63 -9.12 -8.54
N ASN A 183 -10.11 -9.89 -7.57
CA ASN A 183 -8.95 -9.54 -6.75
C ASN A 183 -9.16 -8.29 -5.90
N LEU A 184 -10.43 -7.96 -5.62
CA LEU A 184 -10.83 -7.08 -4.54
C LEU A 184 -11.31 -7.99 -3.42
N ALA A 185 -10.64 -8.08 -2.25
CA ALA A 185 -11.28 -8.80 -1.15
C ALA A 185 -12.39 -7.98 -0.50
N GLY A 186 -13.14 -8.65 0.37
CA GLY A 186 -14.48 -8.23 0.71
C GLY A 186 -15.49 -8.65 -0.36
N THR A 187 -16.77 -8.48 -0.06
CA THR A 187 -17.81 -8.66 -1.07
C THR A 187 -17.71 -7.52 -2.10
N ASN A 188 -18.10 -7.73 -3.37
CA ASN A 188 -18.22 -6.66 -4.39
C ASN A 188 -19.12 -5.45 -3.98
N SER A 189 -19.64 -5.46 -2.74
CA SER A 189 -20.27 -4.35 -2.04
C SER A 189 -19.25 -3.24 -1.80
N GLY A 190 -19.16 -2.31 -2.74
CA GLY A 190 -18.15 -1.25 -2.74
C GLY A 190 -17.76 -0.79 -4.13
N VAL A 191 -18.24 -1.50 -5.17
CA VAL A 191 -17.94 -1.20 -6.57
C VAL A 191 -19.19 -0.68 -7.27
N SER A 192 -19.04 0.46 -7.95
CA SER A 192 -20.02 0.97 -8.90
C SER A 192 -19.48 0.94 -10.32
N TRP A 193 -20.38 0.77 -11.29
CA TRP A 193 -20.02 0.57 -12.69
C TRP A 193 -20.54 1.70 -13.57
N GLN A 194 -19.73 2.15 -14.51
CA GLN A 194 -20.12 3.17 -15.48
C GLN A 194 -19.49 2.95 -16.86
N VAL A 195 -20.17 3.41 -17.90
CA VAL A 195 -19.61 3.50 -19.26
C VAL A 195 -18.87 4.83 -19.38
N VAL A 196 -17.59 4.78 -19.74
CA VAL A 196 -16.73 5.98 -19.87
C VAL A 196 -16.39 6.33 -21.32
N ALA A 197 -16.59 5.40 -22.26
CA ALA A 197 -16.49 5.67 -23.70
C ALA A 197 -17.36 4.68 -24.49
N GLY A 198 -17.77 5.09 -25.69
CA GLY A 198 -18.71 4.33 -26.53
C GLY A 198 -20.14 4.38 -26.01
N SER A 199 -20.99 3.49 -26.50
CA SER A 199 -22.40 3.42 -26.13
C SER A 199 -22.89 1.98 -26.13
N LEU A 200 -23.74 1.64 -25.15
CA LEU A 200 -24.47 0.37 -25.18
C LEU A 200 -25.47 0.36 -26.35
N PRO A 201 -25.78 -0.82 -26.91
CA PRO A 201 -26.88 -0.99 -27.85
C PRO A 201 -28.18 -0.41 -27.28
N ARG A 202 -28.98 0.26 -28.11
CA ARG A 202 -30.30 0.74 -27.68
C ARG A 202 -31.13 -0.42 -27.12
N GLY A 203 -31.73 -0.19 -25.95
CA GLY A 203 -32.51 -1.19 -25.24
C GLY A 203 -31.71 -2.03 -24.23
N LEU A 204 -30.39 -1.85 -24.14
CA LEU A 204 -29.57 -2.33 -23.04
C LEU A 204 -29.24 -1.20 -22.07
N THR A 205 -29.08 -1.55 -20.80
CA THR A 205 -28.68 -0.65 -19.72
C THR A 205 -27.62 -1.30 -18.86
N LEU A 206 -26.67 -0.53 -18.34
CA LEU A 206 -25.73 -0.94 -17.29
C LEU A 206 -26.22 -0.37 -15.97
N THR A 207 -26.47 -1.22 -14.98
CA THR A 207 -26.79 -0.78 -13.62
C THR A 207 -25.51 -0.44 -12.85
N SER A 208 -25.65 0.34 -11.78
CA SER A 208 -24.54 0.64 -10.86
C SER A 208 -23.96 -0.62 -10.19
N THR A 209 -24.67 -1.74 -10.17
CA THR A 209 -24.23 -3.04 -9.65
C THR A 209 -23.48 -3.90 -10.69
N GLY A 210 -23.30 -3.41 -11.92
CA GLY A 210 -22.54 -4.11 -12.96
C GLY A 210 -23.38 -5.02 -13.83
N GLN A 211 -24.71 -4.99 -13.71
CA GLN A 211 -25.60 -5.79 -14.56
C GLN A 211 -25.85 -5.06 -15.87
N ILE A 212 -25.38 -5.62 -16.98
CA ILE A 212 -25.78 -5.22 -18.32
C ILE A 212 -27.01 -6.04 -18.68
N SER A 213 -28.16 -5.38 -18.89
CA SER A 213 -29.40 -6.10 -19.19
C SER A 213 -30.38 -5.31 -20.04
N GLY A 214 -31.28 -6.03 -20.70
CA GLY A 214 -32.36 -5.46 -21.51
C GLY A 214 -32.65 -6.28 -22.77
N ARG A 215 -33.21 -5.63 -23.79
CA ARG A 215 -33.45 -6.22 -25.11
C ARG A 215 -32.89 -5.28 -26.17
N PRO A 216 -31.82 -5.67 -26.87
CA PRO A 216 -31.24 -4.79 -27.87
C PRO A 216 -32.19 -4.68 -29.06
N VAL A 217 -32.35 -3.48 -29.62
CA VAL A 217 -33.30 -3.22 -30.72
C VAL A 217 -32.61 -3.00 -32.07
N ALA A 218 -31.30 -2.83 -32.05
CA ALA A 218 -30.51 -2.55 -33.23
C ALA A 218 -29.29 -3.45 -33.26
N ALA A 219 -29.15 -4.05 -34.42
CA ALA A 219 -28.17 -5.05 -34.75
C ALA A 219 -26.83 -4.35 -35.09
N GLY A 220 -25.68 -4.90 -34.66
CA GLY A 220 -24.38 -4.28 -34.94
C GLY A 220 -23.26 -4.66 -33.96
N VAL A 221 -22.08 -4.04 -34.17
CA VAL A 221 -20.90 -4.15 -33.32
C VAL A 221 -20.74 -2.88 -32.50
N TYR A 222 -20.70 -3.02 -31.18
CA TYR A 222 -20.63 -1.91 -30.24
C TYR A 222 -19.32 -1.99 -29.44
N GLU A 223 -18.51 -0.95 -29.55
CA GLU A 223 -17.32 -0.80 -28.72
C GLU A 223 -17.64 0.10 -27.53
N LEU A 224 -17.35 -0.39 -26.33
CA LEU A 224 -17.58 0.36 -25.10
C LEU A 224 -16.43 0.17 -24.12
N LYS A 225 -16.13 1.22 -23.38
CA LYS A 225 -15.16 1.19 -22.28
C LYS A 225 -15.92 1.31 -20.97
N ILE A 226 -15.83 0.29 -20.13
CA ILE A 226 -16.45 0.24 -18.81
C ILE A 226 -15.40 0.51 -17.75
N ARG A 227 -15.78 1.27 -16.72
CA ARG A 227 -14.96 1.56 -15.55
C ARG A 227 -15.64 1.01 -14.29
N ALA A 228 -14.85 0.33 -13.48
CA ALA A 228 -15.17 0.06 -12.08
C ALA A 228 -14.71 1.26 -11.23
N LEU A 229 -15.59 1.75 -10.36
CA LEU A 229 -15.38 2.84 -9.42
C LEU A 229 -15.59 2.35 -7.99
N SER A 230 -14.91 2.94 -7.02
CA SER A 230 -15.31 2.77 -5.61
C SER A 230 -16.61 3.55 -5.33
N THR A 231 -17.57 2.95 -4.62
CA THR A 231 -18.84 3.62 -4.26
C THR A 231 -18.67 4.71 -3.21
N SER A 232 -17.63 4.63 -2.36
CA SER A 232 -17.46 5.56 -1.25
C SER A 232 -16.99 6.94 -1.71
N ASN A 233 -16.13 6.97 -2.73
CA ASN A 233 -15.47 8.20 -3.18
C ASN A 233 -15.42 8.38 -4.71
N TYR A 234 -16.04 7.48 -5.47
CA TYR A 234 -16.10 7.52 -6.94
C TYR A 234 -14.73 7.55 -7.63
N LEU A 235 -13.68 7.06 -6.98
CA LEU A 235 -12.36 6.97 -7.60
C LEU A 235 -12.30 5.82 -8.62
N PRO A 236 -11.61 6.02 -9.76
CA PRO A 236 -11.37 4.96 -10.74
C PRO A 236 -10.55 3.81 -10.13
N LEU A 237 -11.01 2.58 -10.38
CA LEU A 237 -10.31 1.35 -9.98
C LEU A 237 -9.59 0.75 -11.19
N VAL A 238 -10.37 0.34 -12.18
CA VAL A 238 -9.87 -0.29 -13.40
C VAL A 238 -10.83 -0.01 -14.56
N ASP A 239 -10.25 0.11 -15.74
CA ASP A 239 -10.96 0.27 -17.00
C ASP A 239 -10.86 -1.02 -17.82
N ARG A 240 -11.93 -1.37 -18.54
CA ARG A 240 -11.92 -2.47 -19.52
C ARG A 240 -12.67 -2.09 -20.78
N GLN A 241 -12.05 -2.33 -21.93
CA GLN A 241 -12.69 -2.22 -23.23
C GLN A 241 -13.40 -3.53 -23.57
N TYR A 242 -14.62 -3.41 -24.06
CA TYR A 242 -15.46 -4.50 -24.52
C TYR A 242 -15.93 -4.25 -25.94
N GLN A 243 -16.10 -5.35 -26.67
CA GLN A 243 -16.84 -5.40 -27.91
C GLN A 243 -18.09 -6.26 -27.66
N LEU A 244 -19.26 -5.69 -27.95
CA LEU A 244 -20.54 -6.39 -27.89
C LEU A 244 -21.10 -6.51 -29.30
N ILE A 245 -21.27 -7.74 -29.76
CA ILE A 245 -21.94 -8.05 -31.03
C ILE A 245 -23.40 -8.33 -30.73
N VAL A 246 -24.33 -7.64 -31.38
CA VAL A 246 -25.77 -7.91 -31.27
C VAL A 246 -26.26 -8.38 -32.62
N ASN A 247 -26.50 -9.69 -32.81
CA ASN A 247 -26.97 -10.31 -34.06
C ASN A 247 -28.40 -9.90 -34.43
N ASP A 248 -28.78 -10.07 -35.70
CA ASP A 248 -30.14 -9.77 -36.17
C ASP A 248 -31.17 -10.72 -35.52
N ALA A 249 -32.45 -10.38 -35.61
CA ALA A 249 -33.56 -11.20 -35.09
C ALA A 249 -33.53 -12.63 -35.63
N ASP A 250 -32.95 -12.84 -36.81
CA ASP A 250 -32.82 -14.16 -37.47
C ASP A 250 -31.57 -14.93 -37.00
N GLY A 251 -30.76 -14.35 -36.12
CA GLY A 251 -29.56 -14.97 -35.54
C GLY A 251 -28.32 -14.91 -36.44
N MET A 252 -28.45 -14.36 -37.65
CA MET A 252 -27.33 -14.17 -38.57
C MET A 252 -26.42 -13.02 -38.14
N LEU A 253 -25.13 -13.17 -38.42
CA LEU A 253 -24.14 -12.10 -38.28
C LEU A 253 -24.42 -10.98 -39.29
N PHE A 254 -24.09 -9.74 -38.94
CA PHE A 254 -24.28 -8.59 -39.83
C PHE A 254 -23.64 -8.79 -41.20
N GLY A 255 -24.47 -8.73 -42.25
CA GLY A 255 -24.01 -8.65 -43.64
C GLY A 255 -23.64 -9.99 -44.28
N ALA A 256 -24.14 -11.11 -43.77
CA ALA A 256 -24.08 -12.42 -44.44
C ALA A 256 -25.32 -12.67 -45.33
#